data_AF-A0AAD9ZZ86-F1
#
_entry.id   AF-A0AAD9ZZ86-F1
#
_cell.length_a   1.000
_cell.length_b   1.000
_cell.length_c   1.000
_cell.angle_alpha   90.00
_cell.angle_beta   90.00
_cell.angle_gamma   90.00
#
_symmetry.space_group_name_H-M   'P 1'
#
loop_
_entity.id
_entity.type
_entity.pdbx_description
1 polymer ?
#
loop_
_entity_poly.entity_id
_entity_poly.type
_entity_poly.pdbx_seq_one_letter_code
_entity_poly.pdbx_strand_id
1 'polypeptide(L)'
;MGRCCSYTRIFLEALRRENLHFPHPPRGKYYLVDAGYPQMKGYLGPNKDQEFKPYDDDEDKLPSDDEEENATQDVCEERHPNLEMDKERDSIATLLMLRR
;
A
#
# COMPACT_ATOMS: atom_id res chain seq x y z
N MET A 1 20.68 18.72 5.76
CA MET A 1 19.92 18.53 4.50
C MET A 1 20.53 17.37 3.72
N GLY A 2 20.01 16.15 3.91
CA GLY A 2 20.49 14.93 3.24
C GLY A 2 19.96 14.81 1.81
N ARG A 3 20.78 14.25 0.91
CA ARG A 3 20.54 14.14 -0.54
C ARG A 3 19.36 13.19 -0.86
N CYS A 4 18.12 13.70 -0.86
CA CYS A 4 16.95 12.94 -1.34
C CYS A 4 16.84 12.94 -2.89
N CYS A 5 17.65 13.74 -3.58
CA CYS A 5 17.55 13.96 -5.02
C CYS A 5 18.05 12.81 -5.91
N SER A 6 18.63 11.74 -5.34
CA SER A 6 19.17 10.62 -6.12
C SER A 6 18.07 9.67 -6.61
N TYR A 7 17.10 9.33 -5.76
CA TYR A 7 16.06 8.34 -6.09
C TYR A 7 15.07 8.84 -7.14
N THR A 8 14.73 10.13 -7.11
CA THR A 8 13.88 10.76 -8.13
C THR A 8 14.50 10.64 -9.53
N ARG A 9 15.82 10.82 -9.66
CA ARG A 9 16.50 10.71 -10.95
C ARG A 9 16.48 9.28 -11.49
N ILE A 10 16.73 8.30 -10.63
CA ILE A 10 16.69 6.87 -10.99
C ILE A 10 15.28 6.46 -11.43
N PHE A 11 14.25 6.92 -10.72
CA PHE A 11 12.85 6.66 -11.07
C PHE A 11 12.46 7.20 -12.43
N LEU A 12 12.73 8.48 -12.67
CA LEU A 12 12.41 9.12 -13.95
C LEU A 12 13.18 8.47 -15.10
N GLU A 13 14.40 8.01 -14.84
CA GLU A 13 15.19 7.30 -15.84
C GLU A 13 14.62 5.91 -16.13
N ALA A 14 14.14 5.19 -15.11
CA ALA A 14 13.46 3.91 -15.29
C ALA A 14 12.16 4.03 -16.10
N LEU A 15 11.40 5.10 -15.89
CA LEU A 15 10.18 5.40 -16.67
C LEU A 15 10.49 5.75 -18.13
N ARG A 16 11.61 6.41 -18.41
CA ARG A 16 11.98 6.82 -19.77
C ARG A 16 12.58 5.68 -20.59
N ARG A 17 13.27 4.75 -19.94
CA ARG A 17 13.97 3.66 -20.59
C ARG A 17 13.03 2.49 -20.85
N GLU A 18 12.45 2.44 -22.05
CA GLU A 18 11.52 1.39 -22.46
C GLU A 18 12.13 -0.02 -22.37
N ASN A 19 13.45 -0.15 -22.59
CA ASN A 19 14.18 -1.42 -22.49
C ASN A 19 14.23 -1.99 -21.08
N LEU A 20 13.93 -1.19 -20.05
CA LEU A 20 13.82 -1.67 -18.67
C LEU A 20 12.45 -2.26 -18.37
N HIS A 21 11.48 -2.15 -19.30
CA HIS A 21 10.10 -2.63 -19.13
C HIS A 21 9.50 -2.26 -17.77
N PHE A 22 9.78 -1.03 -17.31
CA PHE A 22 9.33 -0.59 -16.01
C PHE A 22 7.79 -0.63 -15.96
N PRO A 23 7.18 -1.26 -14.93
CA PRO A 23 5.75 -1.46 -14.88
C PRO A 23 5.01 -0.14 -14.75
N HIS A 24 3.94 0.00 -15.54
CA HIS A 24 3.05 1.15 -15.52
C HIS A 24 1.68 0.75 -14.99
N PRO A 25 1.05 1.61 -14.18
CA PRO A 25 -0.28 1.32 -13.67
C PRO A 25 -1.29 1.23 -14.82
N PRO A 26 -2.22 0.27 -14.79
CA PRO A 26 -3.32 0.18 -15.74
C PRO A 26 -4.16 1.47 -15.76
N ARG A 27 -4.87 1.71 -16.86
CA ARG A 27 -5.67 2.94 -17.03
C ARG A 27 -6.69 3.08 -15.90
N GLY A 28 -6.64 4.21 -15.19
CA GLY A 28 -7.51 4.52 -14.04
C GLY A 28 -7.00 4.00 -12.70
N LYS A 29 -5.88 3.29 -12.67
CA LYS A 29 -5.20 2.85 -11.43
C LYS A 29 -3.99 3.74 -11.13
N TYR A 30 -3.56 3.70 -9.88
CA TYR A 30 -2.39 4.42 -9.38
C TYR A 30 -1.57 3.50 -8.49
N TYR A 31 -0.25 3.62 -8.56
CA TYR A 31 0.66 3.04 -7.57
C TYR A 31 0.94 4.05 -6.47
N LEU A 32 0.95 3.59 -5.23
CA LEU A 32 1.45 4.36 -4.09
C LEU A 32 2.98 4.32 -4.10
N VAL A 33 3.61 5.48 -3.97
CA VAL A 33 5.08 5.64 -3.97
C VAL A 33 5.52 6.37 -2.71
N ASP A 34 6.77 6.17 -2.26
CA ASP A 34 7.26 6.88 -1.07
C ASP A 34 7.35 8.41 -1.27
N ALA A 35 7.39 9.16 -0.17
CA ALA A 35 7.43 10.63 -0.17
C ALA A 35 8.66 11.25 -0.90
N GLY A 36 9.70 10.45 -1.18
CA GLY A 36 10.88 10.84 -1.95
C GLY A 36 10.70 10.85 -3.47
N TYR A 37 9.54 10.40 -3.97
CA TYR A 37 9.25 10.32 -5.39
C TYR A 37 8.30 11.45 -5.86
N PRO A 38 8.42 11.88 -7.12
CA PRO A 38 7.56 12.93 -7.66
C PRO A 38 6.13 12.40 -7.85
N GLN A 39 5.15 13.20 -7.44
CA GLN A 39 3.73 12.88 -7.64
C GLN A 39 3.33 13.21 -9.08
N MET A 40 2.88 12.20 -9.83
CA MET A 40 2.55 12.33 -11.24
C MET A 40 1.43 11.36 -11.64
N LYS A 41 0.90 11.47 -12.86
CA LYS A 41 -0.19 10.60 -13.32
C LYS A 41 0.22 9.12 -13.19
N GLY A 42 -0.59 8.34 -12.49
CA GLY A 42 -0.32 6.94 -12.20
C GLY A 42 0.50 6.68 -10.92
N TYR A 43 1.10 7.70 -10.29
CA TYR A 43 1.96 7.53 -9.11
C TYR A 43 1.60 8.56 -8.03
N LEU A 44 1.08 8.07 -6.90
CA LEU A 44 0.60 8.88 -5.79
C LEU A 44 1.51 8.71 -4.56
N GLY A 45 2.02 9.80 -4.02
CA GLY A 45 2.73 9.78 -2.74
C GLY A 45 1.78 9.92 -1.55
N PRO A 46 2.25 9.66 -0.31
CA PRO A 46 1.54 10.04 0.90
C PRO A 46 1.17 11.51 0.85
N ASN A 47 -0.07 11.83 1.23
CA ASN A 47 -0.50 13.21 1.33
C ASN A 47 0.35 13.89 2.42
N LYS A 48 1.10 14.93 2.02
CA LYS A 48 2.06 15.61 2.90
C LYS A 48 1.35 16.46 3.96
N ASP A 49 0.09 16.78 3.70
CA ASP A 49 -0.68 17.78 4.43
C ASP A 49 -1.80 17.15 5.26
N GLN A 50 -1.90 15.81 5.29
CA GLN A 50 -2.87 15.09 6.11
C GLN A 50 -2.19 14.59 7.39
N GLU A 51 -2.42 15.29 8.50
CA GLU A 51 -2.13 14.75 9.82
C GLU A 51 -3.05 13.54 10.04
N PHE A 52 -2.46 12.36 10.23
CA PHE A 52 -3.21 11.17 10.60
C PHE A 52 -3.82 11.43 11.98
N LYS A 53 -5.13 11.70 12.02
CA LYS A 53 -5.86 11.69 13.27
C LYS A 53 -6.05 10.22 13.65
N PRO A 54 -5.41 9.72 14.72
CA PRO A 54 -5.81 8.43 15.25
C PRO A 54 -7.30 8.50 15.55
N TYR A 55 -8.03 7.43 15.30
CA TYR A 55 -9.37 7.31 15.85
C TYR A 55 -9.20 7.44 17.37
N ASP A 56 -9.84 8.46 17.94
CA ASP A 56 -10.00 8.50 19.37
C ASP A 56 -10.89 7.28 19.68
N ASP A 57 -10.32 6.25 20.31
CA ASP A 57 -11.07 5.17 20.95
C ASP A 57 -11.85 5.81 22.11
N ASP A 58 -12.86 6.62 21.77
CA ASP A 58 -13.89 7.01 22.70
C ASP A 58 -14.75 5.75 22.92
N GLU A 59 -14.34 5.01 23.95
CA GLU A 59 -15.23 4.23 24.82
C GLU A 59 -16.60 4.92 24.91
N ASP A 60 -17.68 4.12 24.87
CA ASP A 60 -19.10 4.54 25.01
C ASP A 60 -19.89 4.80 23.73
N LYS A 61 -20.21 3.72 23.00
CA LYS A 61 -21.59 3.52 22.50
C LYS A 61 -21.87 2.05 22.16
N LEU A 62 -21.81 1.19 23.17
CA LEU A 62 -22.55 -0.07 23.10
C LEU A 62 -24.02 0.23 23.44
N PRO A 63 -24.98 -0.06 22.54
CA PRO A 63 -26.36 -0.09 22.95
C PRO A 63 -26.51 -1.25 23.94
N SER A 64 -26.82 -0.90 25.19
CA SER A 64 -27.50 -1.82 26.09
C SER A 64 -28.82 -2.21 25.43
N ASP A 65 -29.12 -3.51 25.40
CA ASP A 65 -30.42 -4.09 25.71
C ASP A 65 -30.32 -5.62 25.50
N ASP A 66 -30.20 -6.33 26.62
CA ASP A 66 -30.86 -7.59 26.98
C ASP A 66 -30.86 -8.78 25.99
N GLU A 67 -30.02 -9.78 26.31
CA GLU A 67 -30.16 -11.24 26.12
C GLU A 67 -30.84 -11.78 24.83
N GLU A 68 -30.07 -12.22 23.82
CA GLU A 68 -30.38 -13.47 23.09
C GLU A 68 -29.14 -14.13 22.46
N GLU A 69 -28.76 -15.25 23.08
CA GLU A 69 -28.20 -16.51 22.55
C GLU A 69 -27.28 -16.52 21.29
N ASN A 70 -26.17 -17.25 21.47
CA ASN A 70 -25.42 -18.05 20.51
C ASN A 70 -24.53 -17.37 19.44
N ALA A 71 -23.26 -17.33 19.78
CA ALA A 71 -22.12 -17.86 19.01
C ALA A 71 -20.96 -16.90 19.21
N THR A 72 -19.95 -17.37 19.93
CA THR A 72 -18.59 -16.91 19.74
C THR A 72 -18.24 -17.11 18.26
N GLN A 73 -18.51 -16.12 17.41
CA GLN A 73 -17.80 -15.95 16.15
C GLN A 73 -16.49 -15.22 16.47
N ASP A 74 -15.64 -15.92 17.21
CA ASP A 74 -14.19 -15.80 17.03
C ASP A 74 -13.86 -16.42 15.68
N VAL A 75 -14.01 -15.64 14.63
CA VAL A 75 -13.05 -15.53 13.53
C VAL A 75 -13.36 -14.17 12.92
N CYS A 76 -12.50 -13.17 13.14
CA CYS A 76 -12.43 -12.07 12.19
C CYS A 76 -12.24 -12.74 10.82
N GLU A 77 -13.25 -12.71 9.95
CA GLU A 77 -13.01 -13.02 8.55
C GLU A 77 -12.02 -11.96 8.06
N GLU A 78 -10.73 -12.28 8.14
CA GLU A 78 -9.66 -11.78 7.30
C GLU A 78 -10.05 -12.18 5.88
N ARG A 79 -11.04 -11.47 5.33
CA ARG A 79 -11.23 -11.39 3.91
C ARG A 79 -9.92 -10.80 3.44
N HIS A 80 -9.05 -11.63 2.87
CA HIS A 80 -7.89 -11.21 2.13
C HIS A 80 -8.38 -10.79 0.73
N PRO A 81 -8.72 -9.51 0.48
CA PRO A 81 -9.16 -9.07 -0.85
C PRO A 81 -8.04 -9.12 -1.89
N ASN A 82 -6.80 -9.46 -1.51
CA ASN A 82 -5.61 -9.24 -2.32
C ASN A 82 -4.68 -10.45 -2.43
N LEU A 83 -5.21 -11.67 -2.30
CA LEU A 83 -4.44 -12.92 -2.49
C LEU A 83 -3.64 -12.94 -3.81
N GLU A 84 -4.09 -12.22 -4.84
CA GLU A 84 -3.36 -12.04 -6.10
C GLU A 84 -2.08 -11.21 -5.92
N MET A 85 -2.15 -10.07 -5.22
CA MET A 85 -0.98 -9.21 -4.98
C MET A 85 0.01 -9.87 -4.01
N ASP A 86 -0.47 -10.64 -3.04
CA ASP A 86 0.42 -11.35 -2.10
C ASP A 86 1.26 -12.41 -2.80
N LYS A 87 0.67 -13.12 -3.77
CA LYS A 87 1.42 -14.06 -4.63
C LYS A 87 2.47 -13.37 -5.49
N GLU A 88 2.16 -12.18 -6.02
CA GLU A 88 3.10 -11.41 -6.82
C GLU A 88 4.29 -10.95 -5.97
N ARG A 89 4.02 -10.47 -4.75
CA ARG A 89 5.05 -10.07 -3.79
C ARG A 89 5.98 -11.23 -3.42
N ASP A 90 5.43 -12.40 -3.13
CA ASP A 90 6.22 -13.59 -2.78
C ASP A 90 7.04 -14.13 -3.96
N SER A 91 6.51 -14.03 -5.18
CA SER A 91 7.23 -14.40 -6.40
C SER A 91 8.44 -13.50 -6.64
N ILE A 92 8.28 -12.19 -6.47
CA ILE A 92 9.37 -11.22 -6.58
C ILE A 92 10.43 -11.47 -5.51
N ALA A 93 10.02 -11.67 -4.25
CA ALA A 93 10.93 -11.97 -3.15
C ALA A 93 11.75 -13.24 -3.46
N THR A 94 11.09 -14.31 -3.91
CA THR A 94 11.76 -15.56 -4.29
C THR A 94 12.77 -15.34 -5.42
N LEU A 95 12.40 -14.60 -6.46
CA LEU A 95 13.30 -14.29 -7.59
C LEU A 95 14.54 -13.50 -7.17
N LEU A 96 14.37 -12.53 -6.28
CA LEU A 96 15.45 -11.70 -5.76
C LEU A 96 16.38 -12.49 -4.83
N MET A 97 15.84 -13.40 -4.03
CA MET A 97 16.63 -14.25 -3.13
C MET A 97 17.37 -15.38 -3.86
N LEU A 98 16.90 -15.81 -5.04
CA LEU A 98 17.48 -16.90 -5.81
C LEU A 98 18.61 -16.46 -6.76
N ARG A 99 18.66 -15.19 -7.17
CA ARG A 99 19.79 -14.61 -7.91
C ARG A 99 20.93 -14.23 -6.95
N ARG A 100 21.76 -15.20 -6.59
CA ARG A 100 23.08 -14.98 -5.97
C ARG A 100 24.17 -14.84 -7.01
#